data_AF-Q27SN3-F1
#
_entry.id   AF-Q27SN3-F1
#
_cell.length_a   1.000
_cell.length_b   1.000
_cell.length_c   1.000
_cell.angle_alpha   90.00
_cell.angle_beta   90.00
_cell.angle_gamma   90.00
#
_symmetry.space_group_name_H-M   'P 1'
#
loop_
_entity.id
_entity.type
_entity.pdbx_description
1 polymer ?
#
loop_
_entity_poly.entity_id
_entity_poly.type
_entity_poly.pdbx_seq_one_letter_code
_entity_poly.pdbx_strand_id
1 'polypeptide(L)'
;LNLRLIGNSAFNALVDERGSITWSCMPRFDADPVFCSLLRKNKDIGFFDIELQHFARSEQEYVKNTAILKTTLYDKFGNTLEMIDFCPLHQSAARVYRPTMLMRILNATGRPRIRVRLRPTFGYGWGVPEKT
;
A
#
# COMPACT_ATOMS: atom_id res chain seq x y z
N LEU A 1 15.92 -4.28 4.61
CA LEU A 1 14.60 -3.95 4.04
C LEU A 1 14.00 -2.85 4.92
N ASN A 2 13.64 -1.71 4.33
CA ASN A 2 12.93 -0.64 5.02
C ASN A 2 11.44 -0.79 4.71
N LEU A 3 10.72 -1.50 5.58
CA LEU A 3 9.29 -1.74 5.44
C LEU A 3 8.54 -1.07 6.58
N ARG A 4 7.34 -0.56 6.27
CA ARG A 4 6.39 0.02 7.21
C ARG A 4 5.14 -0.85 7.25
N LEU A 5 4.54 -1.00 8.43
CA LEU A 5 3.32 -1.77 8.65
C LEU A 5 2.11 -0.85 8.74
N ILE A 6 1.02 -1.20 8.06
CA ILE A 6 -0.32 -0.63 8.29
C ILE A 6 -1.31 -1.77 8.56
N GLY A 7 -2.37 -1.50 9.32
CA GLY A 7 -3.37 -2.53 9.66
C GLY A 7 -4.44 -2.02 10.62
N ASN A 8 -5.53 -2.78 10.75
CA ASN A 8 -6.66 -2.45 11.64
C ASN A 8 -7.02 -3.59 12.61
N SER A 9 -6.04 -4.44 12.94
CA SER A 9 -6.20 -5.65 13.76
C SER A 9 -7.07 -6.77 13.15
N ALA A 10 -7.64 -6.59 11.96
CA ALA A 10 -8.25 -7.68 11.18
C ALA A 10 -7.29 -8.23 10.10
N PHE A 11 -6.55 -7.32 9.46
CA PHE A 11 -5.50 -7.64 8.49
C PHE A 11 -4.39 -6.58 8.54
N ASN A 12 -3.31 -6.80 7.78
CA ASN A 12 -2.19 -5.87 7.66
C ASN A 12 -1.63 -5.83 6.25
N ALA A 13 -0.85 -4.79 5.96
CA ALA A 13 -0.04 -4.69 4.76
C ALA A 13 1.36 -4.13 5.08
N LEU A 14 2.38 -4.63 4.37
CA LEU A 14 3.74 -4.10 4.40
C LEU A 14 3.96 -3.18 3.20
N VAL A 15 4.45 -1.97 3.50
CA VAL A 15 4.69 -0.89 2.54
C VAL A 15 6.20 -0.63 2.46
N ASP A 16 6.76 -0.60 1.26
CA ASP A 16 8.17 -0.25 1.05
C ASP A 16 8.41 1.27 1.06
N GLU A 17 9.66 1.70 0.97
CA GLU A 17 10.09 3.11 1.02
C GLU A 17 9.50 4.00 -0.09
N ARG A 18 8.96 3.40 -1.17
CA ARG A 18 8.32 4.11 -2.29
C ARG A 18 6.80 4.03 -2.26
N GLY A 19 6.23 3.46 -1.19
CA GLY A 19 4.79 3.28 -1.07
C GLY A 19 4.26 2.06 -1.84
N SER A 20 5.10 1.11 -2.25
CA SER A 20 4.59 -0.14 -2.82
C SER A 20 4.13 -1.06 -1.70
N ILE A 21 2.92 -1.61 -1.81
CA ILE A 21 2.46 -2.68 -0.94
C ILE A 21 3.02 -4.00 -1.46
N THR A 22 3.97 -4.56 -0.73
CA THR A 22 4.74 -5.74 -1.14
C THR A 22 4.26 -7.03 -0.49
N TRP A 23 3.47 -6.91 0.57
CA TRP A 23 2.89 -8.05 1.29
C TRP A 23 1.55 -7.66 1.92
N SER A 24 0.53 -8.50 1.79
CA SER A 24 -0.74 -8.35 2.51
C SER A 24 -1.53 -9.66 2.46
N CYS A 25 -1.86 -10.21 3.62
CA CYS A 25 -2.78 -11.33 3.78
C CYS A 25 -4.19 -10.77 4.02
N MET A 26 -5.14 -11.07 3.13
CA MET A 26 -6.51 -10.57 3.21
C MET A 26 -7.50 -11.74 3.03
N PRO A 27 -8.61 -11.79 3.79
CA PRO A 27 -9.10 -10.77 4.71
C PRO A 27 -8.54 -10.89 6.15
N ARG A 28 -7.65 -11.85 6.42
CA ARG A 28 -7.14 -12.22 7.76
C ARG A 28 -5.61 -12.29 7.74
N PHE A 29 -4.98 -12.15 8.91
CA PHE A 29 -3.51 -12.20 9.06
C PHE A 29 -2.85 -13.50 8.54
N ASP A 30 -3.55 -14.62 8.65
CA ASP A 30 -3.11 -15.97 8.27
C ASP A 30 -3.77 -16.45 6.97
N ALA A 31 -4.40 -15.53 6.21
CA ALA A 31 -4.95 -15.84 4.90
C ALA A 31 -3.85 -15.91 3.83
N ASP A 32 -4.23 -16.43 2.67
CA ASP A 32 -3.41 -16.40 1.47
C ASP A 32 -3.02 -14.94 1.11
N PRO A 33 -1.74 -14.65 0.80
CA PRO A 33 -1.32 -13.29 0.48
C PRO A 33 -1.85 -12.84 -0.88
N VAL A 34 -2.68 -11.80 -0.88
CA VAL A 34 -3.12 -11.10 -2.09
C VAL A 34 -1.95 -10.33 -2.72
N PHE A 35 -1.05 -9.81 -1.88
CA PHE A 35 0.23 -9.24 -2.29
C PHE A 35 1.36 -10.05 -1.65
N CYS A 36 2.35 -10.45 -2.44
CA CYS A 36 3.42 -11.35 -2.02
C CYS A 36 4.77 -11.05 -2.70
N SER A 37 4.93 -9.90 -3.37
CA SER A 37 6.15 -9.55 -4.12
C SER A 37 7.41 -9.53 -3.26
N LEU A 38 7.27 -9.32 -1.94
CA LEU A 38 8.36 -9.34 -0.97
C LEU A 38 9.21 -10.61 -1.02
N LEU A 39 8.59 -11.78 -1.21
CA LEU A 39 9.28 -13.08 -1.19
C LEU A 39 9.56 -13.63 -2.59
N ARG A 40 9.18 -12.90 -3.65
CA ARG A 40 9.29 -13.41 -5.02
C ARG A 40 10.55 -12.93 -5.72
N LYS A 41 11.09 -13.82 -6.57
CA LYS A 41 12.15 -13.48 -7.53
C LYS A 41 11.63 -12.54 -8.63
N ASN A 42 10.44 -12.83 -9.16
CA ASN A 42 9.75 -11.94 -10.08
C ASN A 42 9.02 -10.85 -9.27
N LYS A 43 9.50 -9.60 -9.39
CA LYS A 43 8.94 -8.44 -8.68
C LYS A 43 7.75 -7.80 -9.42
N ASP A 44 7.42 -8.24 -10.63
CA ASP A 44 6.33 -7.67 -11.43
C ASP A 44 4.94 -8.29 -11.13
N ILE A 45 4.80 -8.96 -9.97
CA ILE A 45 3.57 -9.62 -9.55
C ILE A 45 3.45 -9.65 -8.01
N GLY A 46 2.22 -9.61 -7.50
CA GLY A 46 1.91 -9.66 -6.07
C GLY A 46 2.13 -8.34 -5.35
N PHE A 47 1.75 -7.21 -5.95
CA PHE A 47 1.93 -5.89 -5.33
C PHE A 47 0.82 -4.90 -5.70
N PHE A 48 0.79 -3.79 -4.98
CA PHE A 48 0.01 -2.60 -5.35
C PHE A 48 0.86 -1.34 -5.16
N ASP A 49 1.15 -0.63 -6.26
CA ASP A 49 1.97 0.57 -6.22
C ASP A 49 1.46 1.73 -7.08
N ILE A 50 2.09 2.87 -6.82
CA ILE A 50 1.85 4.14 -7.48
C ILE A 50 3.22 4.72 -7.79
N GLU A 51 3.68 4.52 -9.02
CA GLU A 51 4.99 5.00 -9.48
C GLU A 51 4.92 6.48 -9.84
N LEU A 52 5.84 7.28 -9.33
CA LEU A 52 6.07 8.66 -9.77
C LEU A 52 7.08 8.68 -10.93
N GLN A 53 6.70 9.24 -12.09
CA GLN A 53 7.61 9.43 -13.21
C GLN A 53 8.75 10.39 -12.81
N HIS A 54 9.97 10.09 -13.24
CA HIS A 54 11.16 10.87 -12.88
C HIS A 54 11.41 10.96 -11.36
N PHE A 55 11.04 9.92 -10.62
CA PHE A 55 11.33 9.77 -9.20
C PHE A 55 12.79 10.14 -8.86
N ALA A 56 12.95 10.94 -7.82
CA ALA A 56 14.23 11.39 -7.30
C ALA A 56 14.50 10.85 -5.89
N ARG A 57 13.53 10.98 -4.98
CA ARG A 57 13.64 10.56 -3.57
C ARG A 57 12.26 10.36 -2.93
N SER A 58 12.24 9.66 -1.79
CA SER A 58 11.05 9.48 -0.97
C SER A 58 11.32 9.80 0.50
N GLU A 59 10.26 10.17 1.21
CA GLU A 59 10.23 10.31 2.66
C GLU A 59 9.02 9.57 3.22
N GLN A 60 9.18 8.97 4.41
CA GLN A 60 8.11 8.24 5.07
C GLN A 60 8.06 8.52 6.56
N GLU A 61 6.85 8.78 7.05
CA GLU A 61 6.57 8.94 8.46
C GLU A 61 5.16 8.44 8.80
N TYR A 62 4.98 7.98 10.03
CA TYR A 62 3.63 7.78 10.55
C TYR A 62 3.07 9.12 11.02
N VAL A 63 1.80 9.37 10.73
CA VAL A 63 1.09 10.49 11.33
C VAL A 63 1.07 10.25 12.84
N LYS A 64 1.53 11.26 13.59
CA LYS A 64 1.76 11.17 15.05
C LYS A 64 0.56 10.53 15.77
N ASN A 65 0.85 9.55 16.63
CA ASN A 65 -0.14 8.81 17.43
C ASN A 65 -1.18 8.02 16.61
N THR A 66 -0.87 7.65 15.37
CA THR A 66 -1.77 6.85 14.52
C THR A 66 -1.02 5.72 13.79
N ALA A 67 -1.77 4.76 13.27
CA ALA A 67 -1.26 3.74 12.35
C ALA A 67 -1.40 4.15 10.87
N ILE A 68 -1.47 5.45 10.59
CA ILE A 68 -1.59 6.01 9.24
C ILE A 68 -0.19 6.34 8.73
N LEU A 69 0.18 5.76 7.58
CA LEU A 69 1.48 5.99 6.95
C LEU A 69 1.36 7.10 5.91
N LYS A 70 2.22 8.10 6.00
CA LYS A 70 2.42 9.11 4.96
C LYS A 70 3.72 8.83 4.21
N THR A 71 3.62 8.69 2.89
CA THR A 71 4.77 8.57 1.99
C THR A 71 4.77 9.74 1.02
N THR A 72 5.83 10.54 1.00
CA THR A 72 5.97 11.64 0.04
C THR A 72 7.02 11.26 -0.99
N LEU A 73 6.65 11.25 -2.27
CA LEU A 73 7.53 11.03 -3.40
C LEU A 73 7.85 12.38 -4.06
N TYR A 74 9.11 12.57 -4.44
CA TYR A 74 9.60 13.77 -5.12
C TYR A 74 10.14 13.38 -6.48
N ASP A 75 9.80 14.14 -7.52
CA ASP A 75 10.41 13.98 -8.83
C ASP A 75 11.61 14.94 -9.03
N LYS A 76 12.28 14.81 -10.17
CA LYS A 76 13.43 15.65 -10.55
C LYS A 76 13.05 17.07 -10.99
N PHE A 77 11.76 17.39 -11.12
CA PHE A 77 11.24 18.64 -11.67
C PHE A 77 10.51 19.50 -10.64
N GLY A 78 10.54 19.11 -9.36
CA GLY A 78 9.93 19.85 -8.27
C GLY A 78 8.46 19.51 -8.02
N ASN A 79 7.90 18.49 -8.68
CA ASN A 79 6.57 17.97 -8.35
C ASN A 79 6.66 16.97 -7.20
N THR A 80 5.57 16.86 -6.45
CA THR A 80 5.47 15.89 -5.35
C THR A 80 4.15 15.12 -5.41
N LEU A 81 4.20 13.89 -4.90
CA LEU A 81 3.04 13.05 -4.66
C LEU A 81 3.09 12.56 -3.20
N GLU A 82 2.19 13.06 -2.39
CA GLU A 82 1.94 12.54 -1.05
C GLU A 82 0.89 11.42 -1.12
N MET A 83 1.18 10.32 -0.45
CA MET A 83 0.31 9.15 -0.33
C MET A 83 0.02 8.90 1.14
N ILE A 84 -1.26 8.81 1.49
CA ILE A 84 -1.73 8.48 2.84
C ILE A 84 -2.33 7.08 2.79
N ASP A 85 -1.62 6.12 3.39
CA ASP A 85 -1.97 4.70 3.38
C ASP A 85 -2.41 4.25 4.78
N PHE A 86 -3.58 3.63 4.88
CA PHE A 86 -4.11 3.11 6.15
C PHE A 86 -5.20 2.05 5.94
N CYS A 87 -5.49 1.31 7.01
CA CYS A 87 -6.63 0.40 7.08
C CYS A 87 -7.68 1.01 8.03
N PRO A 88 -8.92 1.28 7.59
CA PRO A 88 -9.91 1.96 8.42
C PRO A 88 -10.25 1.19 9.69
N LEU A 89 -10.41 1.94 10.77
CA LEU A 89 -10.92 1.51 12.06
C LEU A 89 -11.80 2.63 12.59
N HIS A 90 -13.10 2.41 12.74
CA HIS A 90 -14.02 3.43 13.24
C HIS A 90 -15.15 2.82 14.07
N GLN A 91 -15.83 3.65 14.86
CA GLN A 91 -17.03 3.23 15.57
C GLN A 91 -18.24 3.28 14.63
N SER A 92 -19.01 2.20 14.61
CA SER A 92 -20.29 2.11 13.90
C SER A 92 -21.27 1.31 14.75
N ALA A 93 -22.49 1.82 14.93
CA ALA A 93 -23.55 1.19 15.73
C ALA A 93 -23.06 0.69 17.11
N ALA A 94 -22.37 1.54 17.87
CA ALA A 94 -21.80 1.24 19.19
C ALA A 94 -20.77 0.09 19.23
N ARG A 95 -20.21 -0.33 18.09
CA ARG A 95 -19.13 -1.32 18.01
C ARG A 95 -17.96 -0.78 17.20
N VAL A 96 -16.77 -1.31 17.46
CA VAL A 96 -15.60 -1.04 16.60
C VAL A 96 -15.78 -1.84 15.30
N TYR A 97 -15.88 -1.13 14.19
CA TYR A 97 -15.94 -1.71 12.85
C TYR A 97 -14.55 -1.69 12.20
N ARG A 98 -14.14 -2.86 11.69
CA ARG A 98 -12.80 -3.14 11.16
C ARG A 98 -12.92 -3.78 9.77
N PRO A 99 -13.29 -3.00 8.73
CA PRO A 99 -13.50 -3.55 7.40
C PRO A 99 -12.19 -4.12 6.84
N THR A 100 -12.28 -5.15 5.99
CA THR A 100 -11.17 -5.56 5.12
C THR A 100 -11.03 -4.56 3.97
N MET A 101 -10.49 -3.38 4.30
CA MET A 101 -10.37 -2.26 3.36
C MET A 101 -9.01 -1.61 3.52
N LEU A 102 -8.32 -1.45 2.40
CA LEU A 102 -7.08 -0.69 2.29
C LEU A 102 -7.41 0.66 1.64
N MET A 103 -7.09 1.76 2.31
CA MET A 103 -7.31 3.12 1.80
C MET A 103 -5.98 3.75 1.42
N ARG A 104 -5.95 4.36 0.22
CA ARG A 104 -4.83 5.15 -0.29
C ARG A 104 -5.36 6.49 -0.79
N ILE A 105 -4.93 7.59 -0.18
CA ILE A 105 -5.32 8.96 -0.59
C ILE A 105 -4.09 9.64 -1.22
N LEU A 106 -4.29 10.28 -2.37
CA LEU A 106 -3.21 10.90 -3.15
C LEU A 106 -3.38 12.41 -3.19
N ASN A 107 -2.37 13.14 -2.71
CA ASN A 107 -2.30 14.60 -2.79
C ASN A 107 -1.10 14.98 -3.67
N ALA A 108 -1.37 15.65 -4.78
CA ALA A 108 -0.35 16.07 -5.73
C ALA A 108 -0.04 17.56 -5.59
N THR A 109 1.25 17.92 -5.63
CA THR A 109 1.70 19.31 -5.81
C THR A 109 2.41 19.44 -7.15
N GLY A 110 2.01 20.43 -7.95
CA GLY A 110 2.49 20.60 -9.32
C GLY A 110 1.72 19.74 -10.33
N ARG A 111 2.43 19.11 -11.27
CA ARG A 111 1.85 18.24 -12.32
C ARG A 111 2.59 16.90 -12.42
N PRO A 112 2.64 16.11 -11.32
CA PRO A 112 3.31 14.82 -11.34
C PRO A 112 2.60 13.86 -12.31
N ARG A 113 3.39 13.08 -13.06
CA ARG A 113 2.86 11.98 -13.86
C ARG A 113 3.03 10.69 -13.09
N ILE A 114 1.94 9.97 -12.88
CA ILE A 114 1.93 8.76 -12.06
C ILE A 114 1.47 7.55 -12.88
N ARG A 115 1.87 6.36 -12.43
CA ARG A 115 1.34 5.08 -12.90
C ARG A 115 0.85 4.28 -11.72
N VAL A 116 -0.43 3.91 -11.73
CA VAL A 116 -1.01 3.02 -10.72
C VAL A 116 -0.96 1.59 -11.24
N ARG A 117 -0.39 0.65 -10.48
CA ARG A 117 -0.35 -0.76 -10.86
C ARG A 117 -0.87 -1.63 -9.72
N LEU A 118 -1.91 -2.38 -10.03
CA LEU A 118 -2.49 -3.38 -9.15
C LEU A 118 -2.21 -4.76 -9.76
N ARG A 119 -1.44 -5.58 -9.03
CA ARG A 119 -0.98 -6.91 -9.45
C ARG A 119 -1.25 -7.94 -8.35
N PRO A 120 -2.50 -8.17 -7.94
CA PRO A 120 -2.84 -9.16 -6.90
C PRO A 120 -2.57 -10.58 -7.40
N THR A 121 -2.44 -11.49 -6.45
CA THR A 121 -2.27 -12.93 -6.69
C THR A 121 -3.23 -13.75 -5.85
N PHE A 122 -3.33 -15.04 -6.18
CA PHE A 122 -3.95 -16.07 -5.33
C PHE A 122 -3.05 -17.31 -5.25
N GLY A 123 -3.35 -18.19 -4.30
CA GLY A 123 -2.65 -19.46 -4.10
C GLY A 123 -1.17 -19.25 -3.88
N TYR A 124 -0.78 -18.43 -2.91
CA TYR A 124 0.60 -18.11 -2.55
C TYR A 124 1.43 -17.52 -3.69
N GLY A 125 0.79 -16.76 -4.59
CA GLY A 125 1.47 -16.13 -5.72
C GLY A 125 1.49 -16.96 -7.01
N TRP A 126 0.93 -18.18 -7.00
CA TRP A 126 0.90 -19.06 -8.17
C TRP A 126 -0.21 -18.73 -9.15
N GLY A 127 -1.29 -18.11 -8.68
CA GLY A 127 -2.49 -17.84 -9.45
C GLY A 127 -2.70 -16.37 -9.82
N VAL A 128 -3.37 -16.14 -10.95
CA VAL A 128 -3.83 -14.82 -11.42
C VAL A 128 -5.33 -14.67 -11.16
N PRO A 129 -5.78 -13.70 -10.35
CA PRO A 129 -7.20 -13.54 -10.03
C PRO A 129 -8.08 -13.41 -11.28
N GLU A 130 -9.32 -13.93 -11.17
CA GLU A 130 -10.34 -13.74 -12.19
C GLU A 130 -10.62 -12.24 -12.38
N LYS A 131 -10.83 -11.83 -13.64
CA LYS A 131 -11.13 -10.45 -14.01
C LYS A 131 -12.53 -10.44 -14.60
N THR A 132 -13.43 -9.68 -13.98
CA THR A 132 -14.82 -9.49 -14.44
C THR A 132 -14.99 -8.12 -15.06
#